data_AF-A0A9Q0MEX0-F1
#
_entry.id   AF-A0A9Q0MEX0-F1
#
_cell.length_a   1.000
_cell.length_b   1.000
_cell.length_c   1.000
_cell.angle_alpha   90.00
_cell.angle_beta   90.00
_cell.angle_gamma   90.00
#
_symmetry.space_group_name_H-M   'P 1'
#
loop_
_entity.id
_entity.type
_entity.pdbx_description
1 polymer ?
#
loop_
_entity_poly.entity_id
_entity_poly.type
_entity_poly.pdbx_seq_one_letter_code
_entity_poly.pdbx_strand_id
1 'polypeptide(L)'
;MSHQGDDSNKSEENKSSRPFTAYDVQKVRLDKLFANIDKPVEIPQRNAEKKKPNTPDFVRNVMGSSAGAGSGEFHVYRHLRRKEFARLHAIESQARNEQLENEYRQKIENNRKQAELKTEKKRAKRQKKKEKLKLKKAKKDSDCKEDNKGKDDD
;
A
#
# COMPACT_ATOMS: atom_id res chain seq x y z
N MET A 1 -55.36 45.98 21.08
CA MET A 1 -54.72 45.31 19.93
C MET A 1 -53.31 44.93 20.36
N SER A 2 -53.07 43.79 21.03
CA SER A 2 -52.98 42.42 20.50
C SER A 2 -51.85 42.22 19.48
N HIS A 3 -50.64 41.90 19.95
CA HIS A 3 -50.02 40.56 19.77
C HIS A 3 -48.57 40.59 20.28
N GLN A 4 -48.35 39.93 21.41
CA GLN A 4 -47.04 39.42 21.83
C GLN A 4 -46.66 38.26 20.90
N GLY A 5 -45.38 38.17 20.54
CA GLY A 5 -44.81 37.06 19.79
C GLY A 5 -43.37 36.85 20.25
N ASP A 6 -43.22 36.09 21.33
CA ASP A 6 -41.97 35.51 21.80
C ASP A 6 -41.43 34.53 20.75
N ASP A 7 -40.40 34.94 19.99
CA ASP A 7 -39.71 34.09 18.99
C ASP A 7 -38.22 33.90 19.34
N SER A 8 -37.88 33.88 20.63
CA SER A 8 -36.51 33.68 21.12
C SER A 8 -36.26 32.30 21.73
N ASN A 9 -36.99 31.26 21.31
CA ASN A 9 -36.80 29.92 21.88
C ASN A 9 -37.10 28.78 20.89
N LYS A 10 -36.39 28.73 19.75
CA LYS A 10 -36.50 27.60 18.80
C LYS A 10 -35.17 27.19 18.16
N SER A 11 -34.09 27.19 18.95
CA SER A 11 -32.82 26.59 18.52
C SER A 11 -32.11 25.75 19.58
N GLU A 12 -32.68 25.65 20.79
CA GLU A 12 -32.02 24.99 21.94
C GLU A 12 -32.49 23.55 22.18
N GLU A 13 -33.53 23.06 21.50
CA GLU A 13 -34.10 21.74 21.79
C GLU A 13 -33.90 20.76 20.63
N ASN A 14 -32.88 19.91 20.83
CA ASN A 14 -32.70 18.53 20.35
C ASN A 14 -31.27 18.25 19.90
N LYS A 15 -30.28 18.55 20.76
CA LYS A 15 -29.03 17.78 20.75
C LYS A 15 -29.33 16.41 21.32
N SER A 16 -30.01 15.59 20.50
CA SER A 16 -30.09 14.15 20.71
C SER A 16 -28.66 13.66 20.85
N SER A 17 -28.26 13.30 22.07
CA SER A 17 -26.94 12.79 22.43
C SER A 17 -26.78 11.39 21.83
N ARG A 18 -26.86 11.29 20.51
CA ARG A 18 -26.49 10.10 19.76
C ARG A 18 -24.97 10.03 19.78
N PRO A 19 -24.38 8.87 20.07
CA PRO A 19 -22.95 8.72 19.95
C PRO A 19 -22.55 9.02 18.50
N PHE A 20 -21.58 9.92 18.33
CA PHE A 20 -21.07 10.31 17.02
C PHE A 20 -20.54 9.06 16.31
N THR A 21 -21.29 8.58 15.33
CA THR A 21 -20.99 7.34 14.62
C THR A 21 -20.01 7.64 13.49
N ALA A 22 -19.30 6.62 12.97
CA ALA A 22 -18.42 6.78 11.81
C ALA A 22 -19.14 7.46 10.61
N TYR A 23 -20.45 7.22 10.48
CA TYR A 23 -21.31 7.87 9.51
C TYR A 23 -21.43 9.39 9.74
N ASP A 24 -21.61 9.83 10.99
CA ASP A 24 -21.74 11.25 11.33
C ASP A 24 -20.42 12.00 11.09
N VAL A 25 -19.27 11.36 11.35
CA VAL A 25 -17.94 11.88 11.00
C VAL A 25 -17.83 12.16 9.50
N GLN A 26 -18.26 11.20 8.69
CA GLN A 26 -18.22 11.33 7.23
C GLN A 26 -19.20 12.38 6.73
N LYS A 27 -20.42 12.42 7.29
CA LYS A 27 -21.43 13.43 6.96
C LYS A 27 -20.91 14.85 7.21
N VAL A 28 -20.35 15.13 8.38
CA VAL A 28 -19.77 16.45 8.68
C VAL A 28 -18.61 16.82 7.73
N ARG A 29 -17.76 15.85 7.37
CA ARG A 29 -16.67 16.06 6.40
C ARG A 29 -17.21 16.34 5.00
N LEU A 30 -18.26 15.64 4.58
CA LEU A 30 -18.91 15.84 3.29
C LEU A 30 -19.63 17.18 3.23
N ASP A 31 -20.42 17.55 4.25
CA ASP A 31 -21.11 18.84 4.32
C ASP A 31 -20.10 20.00 4.22
N LYS A 32 -18.92 19.86 4.83
CA LYS A 32 -17.82 20.83 4.72
C LYS A 32 -17.21 20.91 3.31
N LEU A 33 -17.12 19.79 2.60
CA LEU A 33 -16.64 19.75 1.21
C LEU A 33 -17.68 20.35 0.25
N PHE A 34 -18.97 20.05 0.45
CA PHE A 34 -20.07 20.58 -0.35
C PHE A 34 -20.36 22.06 -0.10
N ALA A 35 -19.95 22.62 1.05
CA ALA A 35 -20.03 24.06 1.28
C ALA A 35 -19.14 24.87 0.31
N ASN A 36 -18.08 24.27 -0.25
CA ASN A 36 -17.14 24.95 -1.16
C ASN A 36 -16.79 24.04 -2.35
N ILE A 37 -17.76 23.79 -3.23
CA ILE A 37 -17.63 22.85 -4.36
C ILE A 37 -16.56 23.32 -5.37
N ASP A 38 -16.46 24.63 -5.60
CA ASP A 38 -15.52 25.20 -6.58
C ASP A 38 -14.05 25.16 -6.13
N LYS A 39 -13.79 24.90 -4.84
CA LYS A 39 -12.43 24.80 -4.34
C LYS A 39 -11.87 23.40 -4.62
N PRO A 40 -10.79 23.27 -5.41
CA PRO A 40 -10.18 21.97 -5.64
C PRO A 40 -9.66 21.38 -4.33
N VAL A 41 -9.97 20.10 -4.09
CA VAL A 41 -9.53 19.37 -2.89
C VAL A 41 -8.11 18.86 -3.11
N GLU A 42 -7.19 19.25 -2.23
CA GLU A 42 -5.82 18.74 -2.21
C GLU A 42 -5.78 17.33 -1.61
N ILE A 43 -5.65 16.32 -2.46
CA ILE A 43 -5.38 14.95 -2.00
C ILE A 43 -3.90 14.88 -1.61
N PRO A 44 -3.57 14.52 -0.36
CA PRO A 44 -2.19 14.46 0.08
C PRO A 44 -1.43 13.43 -0.77
N GLN A 45 -0.35 13.86 -1.41
CA GLN A 45 0.55 12.97 -2.11
C GLN A 45 1.32 12.11 -1.11
N ARG A 46 1.81 10.95 -1.56
CA ARG A 46 2.65 10.08 -0.73
C ARG A 46 3.85 10.89 -0.22
N ASN A 47 4.04 10.90 1.09
CA ASN A 47 5.18 11.58 1.72
C ASN A 47 6.50 11.06 1.11
N ALA A 48 7.30 11.97 0.57
CA ALA A 48 8.64 11.65 0.10
C ALA A 48 9.50 11.16 1.28
N GLU A 49 10.43 10.26 0.99
CA GLU A 49 11.41 9.82 1.96
C GLU A 49 12.25 11.01 2.43
N LYS A 50 12.52 11.08 3.74
CA LYS A 50 13.30 12.16 4.34
C LYS A 50 14.72 12.11 3.78
N LYS A 51 15.05 13.03 2.88
CA LYS A 51 16.41 13.15 2.32
C LYS A 51 17.40 13.50 3.42
N LYS A 52 18.59 12.88 3.39
CA LYS A 52 19.70 13.27 4.26
C LYS A 52 20.09 14.72 3.91
N PRO A 53 20.38 15.58 4.91
CA PRO A 53 20.80 16.94 4.63
C PRO A 53 22.07 16.92 3.79
N ASN A 54 22.13 17.71 2.73
CA ASN A 54 23.32 17.79 1.89
C ASN A 54 24.46 18.46 2.67
N THR A 55 25.66 17.90 2.58
CA THR A 55 26.85 18.48 3.20
C THR A 55 27.32 19.64 2.32
N PRO A 56 27.62 20.83 2.86
CA PRO A 56 28.15 21.92 2.06
C PRO A 56 29.56 21.58 1.53
N ASP A 57 29.84 21.91 0.27
CA ASP A 57 31.12 21.62 -0.38
C ASP A 57 32.28 22.41 0.22
N PHE A 58 32.03 23.66 0.62
CA PHE A 58 33.05 24.55 1.17
C PHE A 58 32.63 25.09 2.53
N VAL A 59 33.48 24.85 3.53
CA VAL A 59 33.38 25.49 4.84
C VAL A 59 34.27 26.73 4.82
N ARG A 60 33.66 27.92 4.88
CA ARG A 60 34.37 29.21 4.74
C ARG A 60 35.04 29.68 6.04
N ASN A 61 34.58 29.18 7.18
CA ASN A 61 34.95 29.70 8.50
C ASN A 61 35.92 28.77 9.23
N VAL A 62 36.87 28.19 8.51
CA VAL A 62 37.87 27.28 9.10
C VAL A 62 39.02 28.10 9.65
N MET A 63 39.25 27.99 10.95
CA MET A 63 40.41 28.58 11.62
C MET A 63 41.67 27.76 11.32
N GLY A 64 42.85 28.38 11.33
CA GLY A 64 44.11 27.70 10.98
C GLY A 64 44.42 26.47 11.85
N SER A 65 45.14 25.50 11.30
CA SER A 65 45.35 24.18 11.93
C SER A 65 46.12 24.22 13.26
N SER A 66 46.91 25.27 13.50
CA SER A 66 47.66 25.48 14.74
C SER A 66 46.95 26.42 15.73
N ALA A 67 45.77 26.92 15.39
CA ALA A 67 45.01 27.80 16.28
C ALA A 67 44.39 27.02 17.44
N GLY A 68 44.36 27.62 18.63
CA GLY A 68 43.81 26.99 19.83
C GLY A 68 42.28 26.84 19.79
N ALA A 69 41.71 26.14 20.78
CA ALA A 69 40.26 25.95 20.86
C ALA A 69 39.52 27.27 21.12
N GLY A 70 38.64 27.68 20.20
CA GLY A 70 37.76 28.83 20.38
C GLY A 70 36.51 28.50 21.19
N SER A 71 35.81 29.52 21.69
CA SER A 71 34.58 29.37 22.48
C SER A 71 33.42 28.70 21.72
N GLY A 72 33.40 28.81 20.39
CA GLY A 72 32.39 28.20 19.52
C GLY A 72 32.67 26.74 19.13
N GLU A 73 33.89 26.24 19.32
CA GLU A 73 34.33 24.94 18.78
C GLU A 73 33.54 23.76 19.39
N PHE A 74 33.19 23.88 20.68
CA PHE A 74 32.34 22.88 21.35
C PHE A 74 30.98 22.73 20.67
N HIS A 75 30.34 23.84 20.28
CA HIS A 75 29.05 23.78 19.63
C HIS A 75 29.15 23.23 18.20
N VAL A 76 30.23 23.55 17.48
CA VAL A 76 30.52 22.98 16.16
C VAL A 76 30.62 21.46 16.26
N TYR A 77 31.46 20.93 17.15
CA TYR A 77 31.59 19.49 17.39
C TYR A 77 30.25 18.84 17.77
N ARG A 78 29.51 19.44 18.70
CA ARG A 78 28.20 18.94 19.15
C ARG A 78 27.22 18.81 17.98
N HIS A 79 27.15 19.80 17.09
CA HIS A 79 26.29 19.75 15.90
C HIS A 79 26.78 18.71 14.89
N LEU A 80 28.09 18.65 14.64
CA LEU A 80 28.68 17.67 13.72
C LEU A 80 28.44 16.24 14.20
N ARG A 81 28.67 15.96 15.48
CA ARG A 81 28.45 14.64 16.08
C ARG A 81 26.99 14.19 15.96
N ARG A 82 26.03 15.08 16.21
CA ARG A 82 24.60 14.76 16.03
C ARG A 82 24.26 14.45 14.58
N LYS A 83 24.77 15.25 13.64
CA LYS A 83 24.56 15.01 12.20
C LYS A 83 25.14 13.65 11.80
N GLU A 84 26.35 13.34 12.27
CA GLU A 84 27.01 12.08 11.95
C GLU A 84 26.32 10.87 12.56
N PHE A 85 25.90 10.95 13.82
CA PHE A 85 25.14 9.87 14.46
C PHE A 85 23.78 9.64 13.78
N ALA A 86 23.07 10.71 13.44
CA ALA A 86 21.83 10.60 12.67
C ALA A 86 22.08 9.96 11.28
N ARG A 87 23.19 10.30 10.64
CA ARG A 87 23.60 9.73 9.35
C ARG A 87 23.89 8.23 9.46
N LEU A 88 24.71 7.82 10.44
CA LEU A 88 25.06 6.42 10.69
C LEU A 88 23.82 5.59 11.03
N HIS A 89 22.99 6.08 11.95
CA HIS A 89 21.74 5.41 12.32
C HIS A 89 20.79 5.25 11.13
N ALA A 90 20.67 6.27 10.27
CA ALA A 90 19.84 6.18 9.07
C ALA A 90 20.38 5.13 8.08
N ILE A 91 21.70 5.03 7.91
CA ILE A 91 22.33 4.01 7.05
C ILE A 91 22.06 2.61 7.60
N GLU A 92 22.29 2.41 8.90
CA GLU A 92 22.09 1.12 9.54
C GLU A 92 20.62 0.68 9.51
N SER A 93 19.69 1.60 9.80
CA SER A 93 18.26 1.33 9.71
C SER A 93 17.82 1.00 8.28
N GLN A 94 18.36 1.71 7.28
CA GLN A 94 18.04 1.45 5.87
C GLN A 94 18.55 0.06 5.45
N ALA A 95 19.79 -0.28 5.79
CA ALA A 95 20.37 -1.59 5.50
C ALA A 95 19.56 -2.73 6.14
N ARG A 96 19.16 -2.56 7.40
CA ARG A 96 18.30 -3.54 8.10
C ARG A 96 16.94 -3.70 7.42
N ASN A 97 16.29 -2.60 7.05
CA ASN A 97 15.00 -2.64 6.38
C ASN A 97 15.08 -3.31 5.01
N GLU A 98 16.13 -3.01 4.23
CA GLU A 98 16.36 -3.60 2.92
C GLU A 98 16.62 -5.12 3.01
N GLN A 99 17.38 -5.57 4.02
CA GLN A 99 17.58 -7.00 4.29
C GLN A 99 16.24 -7.71 4.56
N LEU A 100 15.43 -7.16 5.47
CA LEU A 100 14.13 -7.72 5.82
C LEU A 100 13.16 -7.73 4.63
N GLU A 101 13.15 -6.67 3.82
CA GLU A 101 12.32 -6.60 2.62
C GLU A 101 12.75 -7.63 1.57
N ASN A 102 14.06 -7.81 1.39
CA ASN A 102 14.61 -8.81 0.48
C ASN A 102 14.24 -10.23 0.92
N GLU A 103 14.40 -10.56 2.19
CA GLU A 103 14.00 -11.85 2.76
C GLU A 103 12.50 -12.10 2.60
N TYR A 104 11.69 -11.09 2.88
CA TYR A 104 10.24 -11.18 2.74
C TYR A 104 9.82 -11.41 1.28
N ARG A 105 10.42 -10.67 0.35
CA ARG A 105 10.18 -10.83 -1.09
C ARG A 105 10.59 -12.23 -1.57
N GLN A 106 11.74 -12.72 -1.16
CA GLN A 106 12.18 -14.09 -1.47
C GLN A 106 11.21 -15.14 -0.93
N LYS A 107 10.70 -14.95 0.29
CA LYS A 107 9.71 -15.85 0.90
C LYS A 107 8.40 -15.87 0.12
N ILE A 108 7.89 -14.71 -0.32
CA ILE A 108 6.68 -14.64 -1.17
C ILE A 108 6.90 -15.37 -2.49
N GLU A 109 8.01 -15.09 -3.17
CA GLU A 109 8.33 -15.70 -4.47
C GLU A 109 8.47 -17.22 -4.35
N ASN A 110 9.12 -17.72 -3.30
CA ASN A 110 9.26 -19.15 -3.05
C ASN A 110 7.89 -19.81 -2.79
N ASN A 111 7.04 -19.17 -1.97
CA ASN A 111 5.69 -19.67 -1.72
C ASN A 111 4.85 -19.70 -2.99
N ARG A 112 4.94 -18.66 -3.82
CA ARG A 112 4.27 -18.57 -5.12
C ARG A 112 4.72 -19.69 -6.05
N LYS A 113 6.03 -19.88 -6.24
CA LYS A 113 6.59 -20.97 -7.05
C LYS A 113 6.14 -22.34 -6.56
N GLN A 114 6.16 -22.58 -5.24
CA GLN A 114 5.69 -23.85 -4.69
C GLN A 114 4.20 -24.09 -4.93
N ALA A 115 3.36 -23.05 -4.83
CA ALA A 115 1.94 -23.13 -5.14
C ALA A 115 1.69 -23.40 -6.63
N GLU A 116 2.43 -22.74 -7.51
CA GLU A 116 2.39 -22.93 -8.97
C GLU A 116 2.79 -24.36 -9.34
N LEU A 117 3.93 -24.86 -8.86
CA LEU A 117 4.37 -26.25 -9.10
C LEU A 117 3.34 -27.30 -8.66
N LYS A 118 2.75 -27.11 -7.47
CA LYS A 118 1.68 -28.01 -6.97
C LYS A 118 0.44 -27.94 -7.87
N THR A 119 0.09 -26.74 -8.32
CA THR A 119 -1.08 -26.51 -9.18
C THR A 119 -0.86 -27.07 -10.58
N GLU A 120 0.31 -26.88 -11.18
CA GLU A 120 0.71 -27.43 -12.47
C GLU A 120 0.71 -28.95 -12.46
N LYS A 121 1.30 -29.58 -11.43
CA LYS A 121 1.28 -31.04 -11.30
C LYS A 121 -0.17 -31.58 -11.26
N LYS A 122 -1.06 -30.92 -10.52
CA LYS A 122 -2.49 -31.30 -10.48
C LYS A 122 -3.19 -31.02 -11.82
N ARG A 123 -2.90 -29.88 -12.47
CA ARG A 123 -3.44 -29.49 -13.78
C ARG A 123 -3.02 -30.49 -14.86
N ALA A 124 -1.75 -30.86 -14.93
CA ALA A 124 -1.22 -31.85 -15.87
C ALA A 124 -1.90 -33.21 -15.70
N LYS A 125 -2.11 -33.67 -14.45
CA LYS A 125 -2.88 -34.91 -14.19
C LYS A 125 -4.32 -34.81 -14.71
N ARG A 126 -5.00 -33.69 -14.51
CA ARG A 126 -6.37 -33.46 -15.01
C ARG A 126 -6.42 -33.42 -16.55
N GLN A 127 -5.46 -32.75 -17.20
CA GLN A 127 -5.39 -32.69 -18.66
C GLN A 127 -5.15 -34.07 -19.27
N LYS A 128 -4.19 -34.85 -18.76
CA LYS A 128 -3.98 -36.24 -19.19
C LYS A 128 -5.24 -37.10 -19.03
N LYS A 129 -6.00 -36.93 -17.92
CA LYS A 129 -7.28 -37.64 -17.73
C LYS A 129 -8.34 -37.17 -18.74
N LYS A 130 -8.42 -35.86 -19.03
CA LYS A 130 -9.33 -35.28 -20.01
C LYS A 130 -9.04 -35.77 -21.43
N GLU A 131 -7.78 -35.82 -21.83
CA GLU A 131 -7.32 -36.36 -23.11
C GLU A 131 -7.67 -37.84 -23.26
N LYS A 132 -7.39 -38.67 -22.24
CA LYS A 132 -7.77 -40.09 -22.25
C LYS A 132 -9.28 -40.30 -22.39
N LEU A 133 -10.09 -39.49 -21.70
CA LEU A 133 -11.56 -39.55 -21.81
C LEU A 133 -12.05 -39.10 -23.20
N LYS A 134 -11.44 -38.05 -23.79
CA LYS A 134 -11.74 -37.63 -25.17
C LYS A 134 -11.41 -38.72 -26.18
N LEU A 135 -10.24 -39.36 -26.06
CA LEU A 135 -9.84 -40.47 -26.93
C LEU A 135 -10.78 -41.67 -26.81
N LYS A 136 -11.21 -42.02 -25.58
CA LYS A 136 -12.19 -43.10 -25.38
C LYS A 136 -13.56 -42.76 -25.98
N LYS A 137 -14.03 -41.51 -25.85
CA LYS A 137 -15.28 -41.07 -26.48
C LYS A 137 -15.18 -41.12 -28.00
N ALA A 138 -14.11 -40.59 -28.59
CA ALA A 138 -13.89 -40.64 -30.03
C ALA A 138 -13.86 -42.08 -30.57
N LYS A 139 -13.23 -43.02 -29.85
CA LYS A 139 -13.26 -44.46 -30.21
C LYS A 139 -14.65 -45.07 -30.09
N LYS A 140 -15.42 -44.70 -29.06
CA LYS A 140 -16.81 -45.19 -28.92
C LYS A 140 -17.72 -44.63 -30.02
N ASP A 141 -17.56 -43.35 -30.35
CA ASP A 141 -18.33 -42.70 -31.41
C ASP A 141 -17.97 -43.23 -32.82
N SER A 142 -16.74 -43.75 -33.03
CA SER A 142 -16.38 -44.44 -34.27
C SER A 142 -16.93 -45.86 -34.33
N ASP A 143 -16.87 -46.61 -33.23
CA ASP A 143 -17.41 -47.98 -33.11
C ASP A 143 -18.93 -47.99 -33.38
N CYS A 144 -19.67 -47.06 -32.75
CA CYS A 144 -21.11 -46.89 -33.00
C CYS A 144 -21.46 -46.39 -34.43
N LYS A 145 -20.49 -45.86 -35.20
CA LYS A 145 -20.70 -45.47 -36.61
C LYS A 145 -20.38 -46.58 -37.59
N GLU A 146 -19.48 -47.51 -37.26
CA GLU A 146 -19.23 -48.70 -38.07
C GLU A 146 -20.39 -49.70 -37.94
N ASP A 147 -20.94 -49.88 -36.74
CA ASP A 147 -22.11 -50.76 -36.51
C ASP A 147 -23.41 -50.30 -37.23
N ASN A 148 -23.53 -49.01 -37.55
CA ASN A 148 -24.70 -48.47 -38.27
C ASN A 148 -24.53 -48.49 -39.80
N LYS A 149 -23.32 -48.71 -40.33
CA LYS A 149 -23.12 -48.87 -41.78
C LYS A 149 -23.36 -50.31 -42.27
N GLY A 150 -23.37 -51.29 -41.37
CA GLY A 150 -23.63 -52.70 -41.71
C GLY A 150 -25.09 -53.14 -41.59
N LYS A 151 -26.05 -52.21 -41.44
CA LYS A 151 -27.48 -52.52 -41.26
C LYS A 151 -28.42 -51.98 -42.35
N ASP A 152 -27.89 -51.32 -43.37
CA ASP A 152 -28.69 -50.78 -44.50
C ASP A 152 -28.51 -51.56 -45.82
N ASP A 153 -27.83 -52.72 -45.79
CA ASP A 153 -27.67 -53.64 -46.93
C ASP A 153 -28.37 -54.99 -46.64
N ASP A 154 -29.71 -55.00 -46.57
CA ASP A 154 -30.59 -56.17 -46.76
C ASP A 154 -32.00 -55.69 -47.18
#